data_AF-A0A833GIV1-F1
#
_entry.id   AF-A0A833GIV1-F1
#
_cell.length_a   1.000
_cell.length_b   1.000
_cell.length_c   1.000
_cell.angle_alpha   90.00
_cell.angle_beta   90.00
_cell.angle_gamma   90.00
#
_symmetry.space_group_name_H-M   'P 1'
#
loop_
_entity.id
_entity.type
_entity.pdbx_description
1 polymer ?
#
loop_
_entity_poly.entity_id
_entity_poly.type
_entity_poly.pdbx_seq_one_letter_code
_entity_poly.pdbx_strand_id
1 'polypeptide(L)'
;ESFGDQGEATLDVTRAGSVAPGADIKLIVSGDRDDTDGLWFALEHAVDSEPLQAPIISISFGSCEGANSQAAANWLDSIFMQAAMQGQSVFVSSGDAGAADCAKYFTAPEPGLTRSTNILCASSHVTCVGGTSFGIGTDTRDYWNPGNTTGLVSAKGYVPEGAWNEPVDHEGKSYVAATGGGVSRYIRRPPWQVAPGVPSGTQGRYLPDVSFGASLKNGYFGCMAASGGSCVPGDDSRFHFVLWGGTSASAPSMAGVAALINQKAQVKQGNLNPRLYSLAANANTIYHDVTVASSGVTNCSAGSASLCNNSLPGPTGLTGGVEGYVVGPGYDLATGLGSIDISNLLDAWVASANRFALSGSWGDPLANSQGLVMEVSPDLFGANRGNLFAGWFTFDMVGRQRWYTVQGTVDGSNSSTMSIYQTLGGRFDSAQATTTQAVGQATVTFSDCNRASLSYDFDDGRRGLIPLQRLLADVNCADPQAAPANYTRSGAWPDPGNSGQGLILDFNPPQGVLFGAWYTFLTGGTAGSGPDGQHWFTLQSLSAPNQTTFHSIGIFDTTGGVFDAPSSTQTVQVGTGTLSFSSCTRGRFDYHFTSGSHAGRSGTLDIQRLTPAPQGCTP
;
A
#
# COMPACT_ATOMS: atom_id res chain seq x y z
N GLU A 1 -5.96 35.54 -11.61
CA GLU A 1 -5.58 34.25 -12.20
C GLU A 1 -5.33 34.46 -13.68
N SER A 2 -4.24 33.92 -14.21
CA SER A 2 -4.03 33.94 -15.65
C SER A 2 -5.03 32.98 -16.32
N PHE A 3 -5.30 33.18 -17.61
CA PHE A 3 -6.17 32.27 -18.37
C PHE A 3 -5.64 30.82 -18.38
N GLY A 4 -4.31 30.65 -18.26
CA GLY A 4 -3.66 29.35 -18.15
C GLY A 4 -4.01 28.64 -16.85
N ASP A 5 -3.86 29.30 -15.70
CA ASP A 5 -4.13 28.72 -14.38
C ASP A 5 -5.61 28.30 -14.25
N GLN A 6 -6.51 29.08 -14.83
CA GLN A 6 -7.94 28.74 -14.86
C GLN A 6 -8.21 27.48 -15.70
N GLY A 7 -7.48 27.31 -16.81
CA GLY A 7 -7.58 26.11 -17.66
C GLY A 7 -7.13 24.86 -16.91
N GLU A 8 -6.00 24.96 -16.22
CA GLU A 8 -5.43 23.90 -15.39
C GLU A 8 -6.36 23.50 -14.25
N ALA A 9 -6.83 24.47 -13.47
CA ALA A 9 -7.78 24.23 -12.38
C ALA A 9 -9.08 23.58 -12.88
N THR A 10 -9.56 23.98 -14.07
CA THR A 10 -10.76 23.38 -14.67
C THR A 10 -10.50 21.93 -15.09
N LEU A 11 -9.36 21.66 -15.72
CA LEU A 11 -8.94 20.30 -16.08
C LEU A 11 -8.87 19.41 -14.84
N ASP A 12 -8.18 19.85 -13.78
CA ASP A 12 -8.00 19.07 -12.56
C ASP A 12 -9.32 18.67 -11.91
N VAL A 13 -10.20 19.66 -11.69
CA VAL A 13 -11.50 19.45 -11.05
C VAL A 13 -12.38 18.53 -11.89
N THR A 14 -12.48 18.81 -13.19
CA THR A 14 -13.34 18.01 -14.08
C THR A 14 -12.81 16.60 -14.26
N ARG A 15 -11.49 16.43 -14.34
CA ARG A 15 -10.89 15.12 -14.55
C ARG A 15 -11.01 14.23 -13.33
N ALA A 16 -10.67 14.73 -12.14
CA ALA A 16 -10.86 13.99 -10.89
C ALA A 16 -12.34 13.62 -10.68
N GLY A 17 -13.25 14.56 -10.90
CA GLY A 17 -14.70 14.33 -10.82
C GLY A 17 -15.22 13.36 -11.88
N SER A 18 -14.62 13.30 -13.07
CA SER A 18 -15.02 12.35 -14.12
C SER A 18 -14.62 10.90 -13.79
N VAL A 19 -13.51 10.70 -13.07
CA VAL A 19 -13.05 9.38 -12.63
C VAL A 19 -13.80 8.92 -11.39
N ALA A 20 -14.07 9.82 -10.44
CA ALA A 20 -14.85 9.54 -9.23
C ALA A 20 -16.04 10.51 -9.08
N PRO A 21 -17.17 10.27 -9.78
CA PRO A 21 -18.31 11.21 -9.80
C PRO A 21 -18.99 11.45 -8.46
N GLY A 22 -18.77 10.57 -7.48
CA GLY A 22 -19.31 10.70 -6.12
C GLY A 22 -18.35 11.36 -5.12
N ALA A 23 -17.18 11.82 -5.55
CA ALA A 23 -16.21 12.47 -4.68
C ALA A 23 -16.49 13.96 -4.52
N ASP A 24 -16.38 14.48 -3.30
CA ASP A 24 -16.40 15.92 -3.05
C ASP A 24 -15.06 16.54 -3.46
N ILE A 25 -15.07 17.38 -4.49
CA ILE A 25 -13.87 18.03 -5.02
C ILE A 25 -13.71 19.43 -4.41
N LYS A 26 -12.54 19.69 -3.83
CA LYS A 26 -12.16 21.01 -3.28
C LYS A 26 -11.01 21.58 -4.11
N LEU A 27 -11.22 22.78 -4.65
CA LEU A 27 -10.16 23.55 -5.29
C LEU A 27 -9.49 24.45 -4.25
N ILE A 28 -8.18 24.25 -4.02
CA ILE A 28 -7.37 25.13 -3.17
C ILE A 28 -6.72 26.17 -4.06
N VAL A 29 -7.05 27.43 -3.83
CA VAL A 29 -6.52 28.57 -4.58
C VAL A 29 -5.57 29.35 -3.68
N SER A 30 -4.37 29.60 -4.17
CA SER A 30 -3.36 30.43 -3.53
C SER A 30 -2.74 31.35 -4.57
N GLY A 31 -2.18 32.47 -4.11
CA GLY A 31 -1.46 33.40 -4.97
C GLY A 31 -0.07 33.65 -4.43
N ASP A 32 0.85 34.02 -5.32
CA ASP A 32 2.22 34.37 -4.98
C ASP A 32 2.25 35.51 -3.95
N ARG A 33 3.22 35.43 -3.04
CA ARG A 33 3.51 36.50 -2.09
C ARG A 33 5.00 36.75 -2.07
N ASP A 34 5.38 38.00 -2.30
CA ASP A 34 6.76 38.43 -2.43
C ASP A 34 7.51 37.61 -3.50
N ASP A 35 8.55 36.87 -3.13
CA ASP A 35 9.35 35.99 -4.00
C ASP A 35 8.98 34.50 -3.85
N THR A 36 7.89 34.19 -3.14
CA THR A 36 7.44 32.82 -2.88
C THR A 36 6.22 32.48 -3.72
N ASP A 37 6.34 31.40 -4.50
CA ASP A 37 5.28 30.82 -5.32
C ASP A 37 4.07 30.39 -4.46
N GLY A 38 2.86 30.71 -4.92
CA GLY A 38 1.60 30.39 -4.29
C GLY A 38 1.39 28.90 -4.00
N LEU A 39 2.02 28.02 -4.79
CA LEU A 39 1.97 26.56 -4.63
C LEU A 39 2.49 26.11 -3.26
N TRP A 40 3.54 26.75 -2.73
CA TRP A 40 4.10 26.41 -1.43
C TRP A 40 3.09 26.64 -0.31
N PHE A 41 2.41 27.80 -0.32
CA PHE A 41 1.36 28.13 0.64
C PHE A 41 0.12 27.23 0.47
N ALA A 42 -0.23 26.87 -0.77
CA ALA A 42 -1.35 25.96 -1.02
C ALA A 42 -1.07 24.57 -0.44
N LEU A 43 0.16 24.07 -0.59
CA LEU A 43 0.57 22.77 -0.08
C LEU A 43 0.61 22.76 1.45
N GLU A 44 1.20 23.78 2.09
CA GLU A 44 1.16 23.96 3.54
C GLU A 44 -0.30 23.99 4.04
N HIS A 45 -1.16 24.78 3.40
CA HIS A 45 -2.57 24.81 3.76
C HIS A 45 -3.28 23.45 3.60
N ALA A 46 -3.00 22.72 2.53
CA ALA A 46 -3.61 21.42 2.25
C ALA A 46 -3.21 20.33 3.28
N VAL A 47 -2.00 20.43 3.83
CA VAL A 47 -1.44 19.44 4.76
C VAL A 47 -1.64 19.85 6.22
N ASP A 48 -1.47 21.12 6.58
CA ASP A 48 -1.45 21.58 7.98
C ASP A 48 -2.82 22.04 8.52
N SER A 49 -3.84 22.15 7.67
CA SER A 49 -5.15 22.61 8.11
C SER A 49 -5.82 21.61 9.06
N GLU A 50 -6.33 22.14 10.18
CA GLU A 50 -7.14 21.40 11.15
C GLU A 50 -8.56 21.99 11.26
N PRO A 51 -9.63 21.22 10.98
CA PRO A 51 -9.61 19.81 10.56
C PRO A 51 -9.09 19.61 9.14
N LEU A 52 -8.53 18.42 8.88
CA LEU A 52 -8.01 18.02 7.57
C LEU A 52 -9.04 18.29 6.45
N GLN A 53 -8.63 19.00 5.40
CA GLN A 53 -9.55 19.42 4.34
C GLN A 53 -9.94 18.30 3.39
N ALA A 54 -9.00 17.46 2.98
CA ALA A 54 -9.23 16.33 2.07
C ALA A 54 -8.20 15.22 2.33
N PRO A 55 -8.59 13.93 2.21
CA PRO A 55 -7.68 12.80 2.33
C PRO A 55 -6.86 12.54 1.05
N ILE A 56 -7.08 13.31 -0.02
CA ILE A 56 -6.44 13.17 -1.32
C ILE A 56 -6.03 14.55 -1.82
N ILE A 57 -4.80 14.69 -2.31
CA ILE A 57 -4.25 15.90 -2.91
C ILE A 57 -3.78 15.56 -4.33
N SER A 58 -4.24 16.33 -5.32
CA SER A 58 -3.74 16.29 -6.70
C SER A 58 -2.96 17.58 -6.98
N ILE A 59 -1.78 17.46 -7.58
CA ILE A 59 -0.91 18.57 -7.94
C ILE A 59 -0.49 18.43 -9.40
N SER A 60 -1.07 19.25 -10.26
CA SER A 60 -0.74 19.30 -11.69
C SER A 60 0.25 20.44 -12.01
N PHE A 61 1.23 20.61 -11.12
CA PHE A 61 2.31 21.61 -11.27
C PHE A 61 3.68 20.93 -11.31
N GLY A 62 4.64 21.59 -11.97
CA GLY A 62 6.00 21.11 -12.10
C GLY A 62 7.04 22.18 -11.79
N SER A 63 8.17 21.75 -11.26
CA SER A 63 9.36 22.58 -11.13
C SER A 63 10.60 21.73 -11.35
N CYS A 64 11.50 22.19 -12.23
CA CYS A 64 12.66 21.41 -12.59
C CYS A 64 13.58 21.17 -11.39
N GLU A 65 13.85 19.90 -11.09
CA GLU A 65 14.80 19.50 -10.05
C GLU A 65 16.20 20.07 -10.31
N GLY A 66 16.59 20.22 -11.58
CA GLY A 66 17.82 20.83 -12.08
C GLY A 66 18.04 22.29 -11.64
N ALA A 67 16.96 23.05 -11.52
CA ALA A 67 16.96 24.47 -11.15
C ALA A 67 16.75 24.71 -9.64
N ASN A 68 16.40 23.66 -8.89
CA ASN A 68 16.13 23.72 -7.46
C ASN A 68 17.27 23.14 -6.64
N SER A 69 17.24 23.37 -5.31
CA SER A 69 18.27 22.90 -4.37
C SER A 69 17.88 21.61 -3.65
N GLN A 70 18.87 20.92 -3.06
CA GLN A 70 18.62 19.79 -2.14
C GLN A 70 17.72 20.21 -0.96
N ALA A 71 17.82 21.46 -0.49
CA ALA A 71 16.98 21.95 0.61
C ALA A 71 15.50 22.01 0.22
N ALA A 72 15.19 22.45 -1.01
CA ALA A 72 13.84 22.44 -1.54
C ALA A 72 13.30 21.01 -1.67
N ALA A 73 14.13 20.07 -2.16
CA ALA A 73 13.76 18.66 -2.24
C ALA A 73 13.46 18.05 -0.86
N ASN A 74 14.28 18.36 0.15
CA ASN A 74 14.10 17.87 1.52
C ASN A 74 12.84 18.46 2.18
N TRP A 75 12.53 19.73 1.91
CA TRP A 75 11.31 20.36 2.41
C TRP A 75 10.06 19.68 1.82
N LEU A 76 10.03 19.48 0.49
CA LEU A 76 8.97 18.76 -0.21
C LEU A 76 8.79 17.34 0.34
N ASP A 77 9.89 16.60 0.51
CA ASP A 77 9.84 15.24 1.04
C ASP A 77 9.30 15.21 2.47
N SER A 78 9.61 16.21 3.30
CA SER A 78 9.13 16.31 4.68
C SER A 78 7.63 16.59 4.77
N ILE A 79 7.11 17.54 3.98
CA ILE A 79 5.69 17.88 3.99
C ILE A 79 4.83 16.75 3.38
N PHE A 80 5.33 16.06 2.34
CA PHE A 80 4.65 14.89 1.80
C PHE A 80 4.74 13.68 2.73
N MET A 81 5.82 13.52 3.49
CA MET A 81 5.90 12.52 4.56
C MET A 81 4.84 12.77 5.62
N GLN A 82 4.66 14.02 6.06
CA GLN A 82 3.57 14.39 6.98
C GLN A 82 2.20 14.04 6.40
N ALA A 83 1.92 14.44 5.16
CA ALA A 83 0.70 14.08 4.44
C ALA A 83 0.46 12.56 4.47
N ALA A 84 1.48 11.76 4.13
CA ALA A 84 1.39 10.30 4.16
C ALA A 84 1.11 9.74 5.56
N MET A 85 1.79 10.24 6.60
CA MET A 85 1.62 9.79 7.99
C MET A 85 0.23 10.10 8.54
N GLN A 86 -0.36 11.24 8.16
CA GLN A 86 -1.73 11.58 8.52
C GLN A 86 -2.77 10.99 7.55
N GLY A 87 -2.36 10.13 6.63
CA GLY A 87 -3.24 9.35 5.76
C GLY A 87 -3.70 10.06 4.48
N GLN A 88 -3.13 11.22 4.13
CA GLN A 88 -3.35 11.84 2.83
C GLN A 88 -2.57 11.15 1.72
N SER A 89 -3.24 10.94 0.59
CA SER A 89 -2.63 10.44 -0.64
C SER A 89 -2.33 11.60 -1.58
N VAL A 90 -1.08 11.72 -2.03
CA VAL A 90 -0.63 12.84 -2.86
C VAL A 90 -0.22 12.35 -4.25
N PHE A 91 -0.76 12.98 -5.29
CA PHE A 91 -0.51 12.66 -6.69
C PHE A 91 0.07 13.88 -7.39
N VAL A 92 1.19 13.71 -8.11
CA VAL A 92 1.89 14.80 -8.80
C VAL A 92 2.10 14.43 -10.27
N SER A 93 1.87 15.37 -11.18
CA SER A 93 2.16 15.18 -12.61
C SER A 93 3.67 15.07 -12.85
N SER A 94 4.11 14.14 -13.69
CA SER A 94 5.55 13.88 -13.87
C SER A 94 6.30 14.97 -14.65
N GLY A 95 5.56 15.82 -15.37
CA GLY A 95 6.08 16.88 -16.22
C GLY A 95 5.79 16.64 -17.70
N ASP A 96 5.88 17.70 -18.50
CA ASP A 96 5.47 17.70 -19.92
C ASP A 96 6.64 17.94 -20.89
N ALA A 97 7.88 17.91 -20.37
CA ALA A 97 9.12 18.08 -21.12
C ALA A 97 9.98 16.81 -21.22
N GLY A 98 9.36 15.63 -21.23
CA GLY A 98 10.06 14.37 -21.44
C GLY A 98 11.16 14.13 -20.39
N ALA A 99 12.31 13.65 -20.83
CA ALA A 99 13.45 13.39 -19.95
C ALA A 99 14.22 14.65 -19.48
N ALA A 100 13.84 15.87 -19.89
CA ALA A 100 14.50 17.10 -19.45
C ALA A 100 13.49 18.15 -18.98
N ASP A 101 12.94 17.95 -17.79
CA ASP A 101 11.93 18.82 -17.18
C ASP A 101 12.32 20.30 -17.02
N CYS A 102 13.61 20.63 -17.12
CA CYS A 102 14.10 22.01 -17.21
C CYS A 102 13.79 22.72 -18.53
N ALA A 103 13.35 22.00 -19.56
CA ALA A 103 12.94 22.61 -20.82
C ALA A 103 11.58 23.31 -20.66
N LYS A 104 11.36 24.38 -21.42
CA LYS A 104 10.04 25.02 -21.46
C LYS A 104 9.03 24.12 -22.15
N TYR A 105 7.94 23.83 -21.44
CA TYR A 105 6.86 22.98 -21.94
C TYR A 105 6.21 23.64 -23.15
N PHE A 106 5.75 22.82 -24.11
CA PHE A 106 4.89 23.29 -25.20
C PHE A 106 5.52 24.39 -26.06
N THR A 107 6.84 24.35 -26.24
CA THR A 107 7.60 25.29 -27.08
C THR A 107 8.62 24.57 -27.97
N ALA A 108 9.29 25.32 -28.87
CA ALA A 108 10.38 24.79 -29.66
C ALA A 108 11.58 24.38 -28.76
N PRO A 109 12.25 23.24 -29.05
CA PRO A 109 13.38 22.78 -28.24
C PRO A 109 14.54 23.78 -28.20
N GLU A 110 15.07 24.02 -27.00
CA GLU A 110 16.25 24.85 -26.77
C GLU A 110 17.54 23.99 -26.77
N PRO A 111 18.69 24.50 -27.23
CA PRO A 111 19.95 23.78 -27.18
C PRO A 111 20.50 23.72 -25.74
N GLY A 112 21.30 22.68 -25.43
CA GLY A 112 22.02 22.57 -24.15
C GLY A 112 21.21 22.01 -22.97
N LEU A 113 20.01 21.47 -23.24
CA LEU A 113 19.20 20.79 -22.24
C LEU A 113 19.88 19.51 -21.72
N THR A 114 19.65 19.20 -20.45
CA THR A 114 20.16 17.99 -19.78
C THR A 114 19.04 17.27 -19.04
N ARG A 115 19.22 15.96 -18.81
CA ARG A 115 18.23 15.17 -18.08
C ARG A 115 17.88 15.79 -16.73
N SER A 116 16.60 15.88 -16.45
CA SER A 116 16.04 16.47 -15.23
C SER A 116 14.61 15.98 -15.03
N THR A 117 14.15 16.02 -13.78
CA THR A 117 12.82 15.52 -13.38
C THR A 117 12.04 16.62 -12.66
N ASN A 118 10.73 16.43 -12.49
CA ASN A 118 9.92 17.32 -11.66
C ASN A 118 10.21 17.08 -10.17
N ILE A 119 10.70 18.09 -9.46
CA ILE A 119 11.09 17.99 -8.05
C ILE A 119 9.91 17.67 -7.12
N LEU A 120 8.70 18.13 -7.46
CA LEU A 120 7.48 17.83 -6.70
C LEU A 120 7.16 16.33 -6.79
N CYS A 121 7.43 15.72 -7.95
CA CYS A 121 7.19 14.30 -8.22
C CYS A 121 8.27 13.39 -7.60
N ALA A 122 9.45 13.93 -7.32
CA ALA A 122 10.63 13.18 -6.90
C ALA A 122 10.52 12.57 -5.48
N SER A 123 9.65 13.12 -4.63
CA SER A 123 9.47 12.60 -3.25
C SER A 123 9.07 11.13 -3.24
N SER A 124 9.52 10.41 -2.21
CA SER A 124 9.13 9.02 -1.96
C SER A 124 7.74 8.90 -1.31
N HIS A 125 7.09 10.02 -1.01
CA HIS A 125 5.79 10.07 -0.33
C HIS A 125 4.64 10.50 -1.23
N VAL A 126 4.92 10.75 -2.50
CA VAL A 126 3.91 11.05 -3.54
C VAL A 126 3.90 9.97 -4.60
N THR A 127 2.74 9.70 -5.18
CA THR A 127 2.63 8.93 -6.41
C THR A 127 2.86 9.86 -7.59
N CYS A 128 3.99 9.67 -8.29
CA CYS A 128 4.32 10.41 -9.49
C CYS A 128 3.60 9.81 -10.70
N VAL A 129 2.86 10.63 -11.44
CA VAL A 129 1.95 10.18 -12.48
C VAL A 129 2.37 10.68 -13.86
N GLY A 130 2.79 9.74 -14.71
CA GLY A 130 3.21 9.99 -16.09
C GLY A 130 2.10 9.95 -17.13
N GLY A 131 2.53 9.98 -18.39
CA GLY A 131 1.68 10.13 -19.56
C GLY A 131 1.83 8.99 -20.57
N THR A 132 0.70 8.44 -20.99
CA THR A 132 0.60 7.51 -22.13
C THR A 132 -0.11 8.15 -23.32
N SER A 133 0.03 7.54 -24.49
CA SER A 133 -0.73 7.84 -25.70
C SER A 133 -1.11 6.55 -26.38
N PHE A 134 -2.26 6.48 -27.05
CA PHE A 134 -2.59 5.30 -27.85
C PHE A 134 -1.52 5.06 -28.94
N GLY A 135 -0.99 3.83 -28.96
CA GLY A 135 0.03 3.33 -29.88
C GLY A 135 -0.55 2.72 -31.14
N ILE A 136 -1.66 3.28 -31.64
CA ILE A 136 -2.40 2.75 -32.78
C ILE A 136 -2.25 3.64 -34.01
N GLY A 137 -2.39 3.04 -35.18
CA GLY A 137 -2.42 3.77 -36.46
C GLY A 137 -3.73 4.54 -36.68
N THR A 138 -3.95 4.98 -37.91
CA THR A 138 -5.14 5.76 -38.28
C THR A 138 -6.41 4.92 -38.40
N ASP A 139 -6.32 3.59 -38.49
CA ASP A 139 -7.49 2.71 -38.45
C ASP A 139 -7.81 2.34 -37.01
N THR A 140 -8.95 2.85 -36.53
CA THR A 140 -9.39 2.73 -35.15
C THR A 140 -10.55 1.72 -35.01
N ARG A 141 -10.99 1.06 -36.08
CA ARG A 141 -12.21 0.22 -36.07
C ARG A 141 -12.15 -0.95 -35.10
N ASP A 142 -10.97 -1.44 -34.75
CA ASP A 142 -10.80 -2.56 -33.82
C ASP A 142 -11.08 -2.16 -32.36
N TYR A 143 -11.02 -0.87 -32.05
CA TYR A 143 -11.04 -0.35 -30.67
C TYR A 143 -12.26 0.51 -30.36
N TRP A 144 -12.94 1.08 -31.37
CA TRP A 144 -14.16 1.88 -31.20
C TRP A 144 -15.36 1.26 -31.92
N ASN A 145 -16.53 1.32 -31.30
CA ASN A 145 -17.80 1.06 -31.92
C ASN A 145 -18.20 2.23 -32.85
N PRO A 146 -18.94 1.98 -33.95
CA PRO A 146 -19.40 3.04 -34.86
C PRO A 146 -20.32 4.09 -34.22
N GLY A 147 -20.86 3.79 -33.04
CA GLY A 147 -21.69 4.69 -32.27
C GLY A 147 -21.55 4.43 -30.78
N ASN A 148 -22.03 5.39 -29.98
CA ASN A 148 -21.97 5.31 -28.53
C ASN A 148 -22.97 4.29 -27.99
N THR A 149 -22.55 3.59 -26.94
CA THR A 149 -23.40 2.73 -26.10
C THR A 149 -23.91 3.51 -24.88
N THR A 150 -24.55 2.81 -23.93
CA THR A 150 -24.98 3.38 -22.65
C THR A 150 -23.85 4.14 -21.98
N GLY A 151 -24.14 5.34 -21.47
CA GLY A 151 -23.12 6.20 -20.83
C GLY A 151 -22.21 6.92 -21.81
N LEU A 152 -22.58 7.00 -23.10
CA LEU A 152 -21.79 7.65 -24.17
C LEU A 152 -20.44 6.97 -24.46
N VAL A 153 -20.31 5.68 -24.15
CA VAL A 153 -19.07 4.92 -24.33
C VAL A 153 -19.03 4.28 -25.72
N SER A 154 -17.99 4.57 -26.50
CA SER A 154 -17.73 3.89 -27.78
C SER A 154 -16.52 2.96 -27.74
N ALA A 155 -15.64 3.08 -26.75
CA ALA A 155 -14.47 2.20 -26.63
C ALA A 155 -14.90 0.75 -26.36
N LYS A 156 -14.27 -0.21 -27.03
CA LYS A 156 -14.54 -1.65 -26.89
C LYS A 156 -13.81 -2.29 -25.72
N GLY A 157 -12.77 -1.63 -25.21
CA GLY A 157 -11.89 -2.11 -24.15
C GLY A 157 -10.58 -1.32 -24.13
N TYR A 158 -9.55 -1.93 -23.55
CA TYR A 158 -8.19 -1.37 -23.55
C TYR A 158 -7.67 -1.17 -24.98
N VAL A 159 -6.95 -0.06 -25.18
CA VAL A 159 -6.27 0.30 -26.43
C VAL A 159 -4.78 0.28 -26.16
N PRO A 160 -3.95 -0.41 -26.95
CA PRO A 160 -2.49 -0.42 -26.76
C PRO A 160 -1.89 0.98 -26.67
N GLU A 161 -0.94 1.14 -25.77
CA GLU A 161 -0.34 2.42 -25.42
C GLU A 161 1.16 2.47 -25.71
N GLY A 162 1.65 3.66 -26.06
CA GLY A 162 3.05 4.07 -25.96
C GLY A 162 3.23 5.14 -24.88
N ALA A 163 4.48 5.51 -24.62
CA ALA A 163 4.78 6.74 -23.88
C ALA A 163 4.18 7.95 -24.62
N TRP A 164 3.62 8.89 -23.87
CA TRP A 164 3.22 10.15 -24.47
C TRP A 164 4.46 10.93 -24.94
N ASN A 165 4.60 11.09 -26.25
CA ASN A 165 5.65 11.88 -26.87
C ASN A 165 5.14 12.41 -28.22
N GLU A 166 4.86 13.71 -28.27
CA GLU A 166 4.30 14.43 -29.41
C GLU A 166 5.31 15.50 -29.87
N PRO A 167 6.45 15.08 -30.46
CA PRO A 167 7.61 15.95 -30.65
C PRO A 167 7.46 16.95 -31.80
N VAL A 168 6.25 17.10 -32.34
CA VAL A 168 5.96 17.92 -33.53
C VAL A 168 4.66 18.67 -33.32
N ASP A 169 4.68 19.99 -33.55
CA ASP A 169 3.50 20.86 -33.46
C ASP A 169 2.58 20.75 -34.69
N HIS A 170 1.51 21.53 -34.72
CA HIS A 170 0.55 21.54 -35.84
C HIS A 170 1.15 22.11 -37.15
N GLU A 171 2.30 22.77 -37.11
CA GLU A 171 3.01 23.31 -38.29
C GLU A 171 4.09 22.34 -38.80
N GLY A 172 4.28 21.20 -38.14
CA GLY A 172 5.30 20.22 -38.51
C GLY A 172 6.70 20.55 -37.95
N LYS A 173 6.82 21.44 -36.95
CA LYS A 173 8.09 21.83 -36.34
C LYS A 173 8.34 21.07 -35.03
N SER A 174 9.61 20.87 -34.68
CA SER A 174 10.00 20.23 -33.42
C SER A 174 9.39 20.95 -32.22
N TYR A 175 8.89 20.18 -31.27
CA TYR A 175 8.07 20.67 -30.16
C TYR A 175 8.32 19.86 -28.88
N VAL A 176 8.34 20.53 -27.73
CA VAL A 176 8.51 19.92 -26.41
C VAL A 176 7.15 19.53 -25.85
N ALA A 177 6.77 18.27 -26.01
CA ALA A 177 5.55 17.69 -25.42
C ALA A 177 5.75 16.19 -25.21
N ALA A 178 6.14 15.78 -24.01
CA ALA A 178 6.38 14.38 -23.68
C ALA A 178 6.27 14.10 -22.18
N THR A 179 5.93 12.87 -21.81
CA THR A 179 5.82 12.43 -20.41
C THR A 179 7.13 12.60 -19.64
N GLY A 180 7.07 13.29 -18.51
CA GLY A 180 8.18 13.42 -17.58
C GLY A 180 8.59 12.06 -17.02
N GLY A 181 9.89 11.87 -16.83
CA GLY A 181 10.41 10.63 -16.27
C GLY A 181 11.93 10.57 -16.24
N GLY A 182 12.48 9.83 -15.29
CA GLY A 182 13.93 9.78 -15.07
C GLY A 182 14.31 9.45 -13.63
N VAL A 183 15.49 9.89 -13.24
CA VAL A 183 16.07 9.58 -11.92
C VAL A 183 16.26 10.88 -11.16
N SER A 184 15.68 10.96 -9.96
CA SER A 184 15.91 12.10 -9.06
C SER A 184 17.39 12.21 -8.70
N ARG A 185 17.92 13.43 -8.69
CA ARG A 185 19.30 13.72 -8.24
C ARG A 185 19.41 13.93 -6.72
N TYR A 186 18.29 14.10 -6.03
CA TYR A 186 18.24 14.48 -4.62
C TYR A 186 17.62 13.43 -3.70
N ILE A 187 16.53 12.79 -4.13
CA ILE A 187 15.80 11.80 -3.35
C ILE A 187 16.34 10.43 -3.67
N ARG A 188 16.71 9.67 -2.63
CA ARG A 188 17.21 8.29 -2.79
C ARG A 188 16.08 7.35 -3.18
N ARG A 189 16.43 6.25 -3.86
CA ARG A 189 15.47 5.18 -4.14
C ARG A 189 14.91 4.62 -2.82
N PRO A 190 13.58 4.65 -2.61
CA PRO A 190 12.99 4.08 -1.42
C PRO A 190 13.00 2.54 -1.46
N PRO A 191 13.02 1.84 -0.30
CA PRO A 191 13.10 0.38 -0.26
C PRO A 191 11.92 -0.35 -0.92
N TRP A 192 10.76 0.31 -1.00
CA TRP A 192 9.56 -0.25 -1.61
C TRP A 192 9.54 -0.16 -3.14
N GLN A 193 10.43 0.63 -3.76
CA GLN A 193 10.48 0.78 -5.22
C GLN A 193 11.18 -0.45 -5.83
N VAL A 194 10.47 -1.58 -5.84
CA VAL A 194 10.93 -2.88 -6.30
C VAL A 194 9.80 -3.57 -7.06
N ALA A 195 10.01 -3.82 -8.34
CA ALA A 195 9.12 -4.56 -9.23
C ALA A 195 9.94 -5.02 -10.46
N PRO A 196 9.43 -5.96 -11.29
CA PRO A 196 10.05 -6.25 -12.59
C PRO A 196 10.33 -4.97 -13.38
N GLY A 197 11.47 -4.88 -14.05
CA GLY A 197 11.90 -3.69 -14.81
C GLY A 197 12.58 -2.58 -13.99
N VAL A 198 12.34 -2.50 -12.67
CA VAL A 198 12.96 -1.45 -11.84
C VAL A 198 14.49 -1.63 -11.79
N PRO A 199 15.28 -0.61 -12.16
CA PRO A 199 16.73 -0.74 -12.14
C PRO A 199 17.29 -1.06 -10.75
N SER A 200 18.24 -2.00 -10.67
CA SER A 200 18.82 -2.47 -9.39
C SER A 200 19.68 -1.43 -8.65
N GLY A 201 20.16 -0.40 -9.34
CA GLY A 201 20.99 0.67 -8.76
C GLY A 201 20.25 1.58 -7.77
N THR A 202 21.00 2.27 -6.93
CA THR A 202 20.50 3.19 -5.88
C THR A 202 20.71 4.67 -6.24
N GLN A 203 20.83 4.99 -7.53
CA GLN A 203 21.27 6.30 -8.04
C GLN A 203 20.32 7.45 -7.67
N GLY A 204 19.04 7.15 -7.43
CA GLY A 204 18.00 8.08 -7.01
C GLY A 204 16.61 7.45 -7.15
N ARG A 205 15.57 8.16 -6.72
CA ARG A 205 14.17 7.76 -6.91
C ARG A 205 13.82 7.77 -8.40
N TYR A 206 13.30 6.67 -8.92
CA TYR A 206 12.94 6.51 -10.34
C TYR A 206 11.53 7.01 -10.60
N LEU A 207 11.28 7.73 -11.69
CA LEU A 207 10.01 8.40 -12.02
C LEU A 207 9.56 8.03 -13.45
N PRO A 208 8.24 8.00 -13.76
CA PRO A 208 7.09 8.10 -12.84
C PRO A 208 6.78 6.75 -12.14
N ASP A 209 5.79 6.69 -11.24
CA ASP A 209 5.33 5.43 -10.63
C ASP A 209 4.32 4.69 -11.53
N VAL A 210 3.33 5.42 -12.06
CA VAL A 210 2.25 4.91 -12.92
C VAL A 210 1.94 5.97 -13.98
N SER A 211 1.17 5.64 -15.01
CA SER A 211 0.81 6.60 -16.07
C SER A 211 -0.66 6.53 -16.48
N PHE A 212 -1.18 7.63 -17.03
CA PHE A 212 -2.51 7.71 -17.66
C PHE A 212 -2.43 8.47 -18.97
N GLY A 213 -3.50 8.45 -19.76
CA GLY A 213 -3.56 9.16 -21.04
C GLY A 213 -3.23 10.65 -20.89
N ALA A 214 -2.26 11.13 -21.68
CA ALA A 214 -1.79 12.53 -21.65
C ALA A 214 -1.71 13.15 -23.06
N SER A 215 -1.92 12.39 -24.12
CA SER A 215 -1.80 12.89 -25.49
C SER A 215 -2.93 13.83 -25.88
N LEU A 216 -2.59 14.90 -26.62
CA LEU A 216 -3.59 15.80 -27.19
C LEU A 216 -4.28 15.17 -28.42
N LYS A 217 -3.66 14.20 -29.10
CA LYS A 217 -4.31 13.47 -30.22
C LYS A 217 -5.52 12.65 -29.79
N ASN A 218 -5.57 12.23 -28.53
CA ASN A 218 -6.68 11.49 -27.92
C ASN A 218 -7.08 12.13 -26.57
N GLY A 219 -6.97 13.46 -26.50
CA GLY A 219 -7.13 14.22 -25.27
C GLY A 219 -8.54 14.26 -24.72
N TYR A 220 -8.66 14.90 -23.55
CA TYR A 220 -9.90 15.02 -22.81
C TYR A 220 -10.71 16.21 -23.32
N PHE A 221 -11.93 15.95 -23.76
CA PHE A 221 -12.88 17.02 -24.05
C PHE A 221 -13.48 17.57 -22.77
N GLY A 222 -13.57 18.90 -22.69
CA GLY A 222 -14.26 19.54 -21.61
C GLY A 222 -14.87 20.88 -21.99
N CYS A 223 -15.55 21.47 -21.02
CA CYS A 223 -16.28 22.71 -21.18
C CYS A 223 -15.64 23.78 -20.34
N MET A 224 -15.15 24.83 -21.00
CA MET A 224 -14.63 26.01 -20.34
C MET A 224 -15.14 27.23 -21.10
N ALA A 225 -16.15 27.89 -20.53
CA ALA A 225 -16.81 29.03 -21.18
C ALA A 225 -15.84 30.16 -21.53
N ALA A 226 -14.85 30.40 -20.67
CA ALA A 226 -13.78 31.37 -20.90
C ALA A 226 -12.97 31.07 -22.19
N SER A 227 -12.86 29.79 -22.56
CA SER A 227 -12.14 29.30 -23.73
C SER A 227 -13.06 28.97 -24.92
N GLY A 228 -14.32 29.40 -24.87
CA GLY A 228 -15.31 29.13 -25.90
C GLY A 228 -15.90 27.71 -25.88
N GLY A 229 -15.57 26.90 -24.87
CA GLY A 229 -16.19 25.59 -24.65
C GLY A 229 -17.51 25.72 -23.88
N SER A 230 -18.50 24.90 -24.25
CA SER A 230 -19.85 24.92 -23.67
C SER A 230 -20.44 23.52 -23.54
N CYS A 231 -20.91 23.21 -22.33
CA CYS A 231 -21.67 22.00 -22.01
C CYS A 231 -23.17 22.14 -22.33
N VAL A 232 -23.57 23.24 -22.98
CA VAL A 232 -24.88 23.42 -23.58
C VAL A 232 -24.72 23.59 -25.10
N PRO A 233 -25.64 23.03 -25.92
CA PRO A 233 -25.60 23.27 -27.35
C PRO A 233 -25.66 24.76 -27.67
N GLY A 234 -24.82 25.20 -28.61
CA GLY A 234 -24.90 26.56 -29.15
C GLY A 234 -26.13 26.75 -30.06
N ASP A 235 -26.25 27.93 -30.64
CA ASP A 235 -27.33 28.26 -31.60
C ASP A 235 -27.34 27.33 -32.83
N ASP A 236 -26.20 26.71 -33.15
CA ASP A 236 -26.05 25.70 -34.19
C ASP A 236 -26.44 24.28 -33.75
N SER A 237 -27.01 24.14 -32.55
CA SER A 237 -27.40 22.87 -31.91
C SER A 237 -26.23 21.89 -31.69
N ARG A 238 -24.99 22.39 -31.64
CA ARG A 238 -23.78 21.58 -31.38
C ARG A 238 -23.14 21.93 -30.04
N PHE A 239 -22.53 20.95 -29.41
CA PHE A 239 -21.62 21.19 -28.29
C PHE A 239 -20.27 21.68 -28.82
N HIS A 240 -19.66 22.60 -28.09
CA HIS A 240 -18.33 23.12 -28.38
C HIS A 240 -17.43 22.73 -27.23
N PHE A 241 -16.36 21.99 -27.49
CA PHE A 241 -15.47 21.51 -26.44
C PHE A 241 -14.08 22.13 -26.60
N VAL A 242 -13.39 22.27 -25.47
CA VAL A 242 -11.94 22.43 -25.46
C VAL A 242 -11.28 21.08 -25.26
N LEU A 243 -10.02 20.99 -25.67
CA LEU A 243 -9.22 19.78 -25.60
C LEU A 243 -8.09 19.99 -24.60
N TRP A 244 -7.93 19.04 -23.68
CA TRP A 244 -6.87 19.01 -22.68
C TRP A 244 -6.05 17.72 -22.76
N GLY A 245 -4.82 17.77 -22.24
CA GLY A 245 -3.87 16.67 -22.20
C GLY A 245 -2.77 16.97 -21.19
N GLY A 246 -1.56 16.48 -21.44
CA GLY A 246 -0.44 16.60 -20.52
C GLY A 246 -0.55 15.65 -19.33
N THR A 247 0.56 15.48 -18.60
CA THR A 247 0.57 14.71 -17.34
C THR A 247 -0.26 15.40 -16.25
N SER A 248 -0.59 16.67 -16.46
CA SER A 248 -1.65 17.42 -15.81
C SER A 248 -3.02 16.75 -15.82
N ALA A 249 -3.37 15.99 -16.86
CA ALA A 249 -4.60 15.19 -16.84
C ALA A 249 -4.43 13.86 -16.09
N SER A 250 -3.20 13.38 -15.95
CA SER A 250 -2.88 12.10 -15.33
C SER A 250 -2.95 12.16 -13.80
N ALA A 251 -2.36 13.18 -13.16
CA ALA A 251 -2.42 13.35 -11.70
C ALA A 251 -3.86 13.35 -11.12
N PRO A 252 -4.81 14.16 -11.64
CA PRO A 252 -6.20 14.13 -11.18
C PRO A 252 -6.92 12.84 -11.55
N SER A 253 -6.51 12.16 -12.63
CA SER A 253 -7.03 10.81 -12.93
C SER A 253 -6.70 9.84 -11.80
N MET A 254 -5.44 9.82 -11.35
CA MET A 254 -5.02 8.96 -10.24
C MET A 254 -5.63 9.39 -8.90
N ALA A 255 -5.83 10.70 -8.67
CA ALA A 255 -6.56 11.19 -7.51
C ALA A 255 -8.01 10.67 -7.45
N GLY A 256 -8.70 10.61 -8.60
CA GLY A 256 -10.00 9.97 -8.71
C GLY A 256 -9.95 8.47 -8.41
N VAL A 257 -8.93 7.75 -8.90
CA VAL A 257 -8.72 6.33 -8.55
C VAL A 257 -8.51 6.16 -7.04
N ALA A 258 -7.75 7.05 -6.40
CA ALA A 258 -7.55 7.03 -4.95
C ALA A 258 -8.86 7.25 -4.17
N ALA A 259 -9.78 8.06 -4.70
CA ALA A 259 -11.10 8.22 -4.11
C ALA A 259 -11.92 6.92 -4.19
N LEU A 260 -11.87 6.20 -5.31
CA LEU A 260 -12.48 4.87 -5.45
C LEU A 260 -11.85 3.85 -4.50
N ILE A 261 -10.52 3.90 -4.32
CA ILE A 261 -9.80 3.08 -3.34
C ILE A 261 -10.28 3.40 -1.92
N ASN A 262 -10.32 4.67 -1.52
CA ASN A 262 -10.81 5.09 -0.21
C ASN A 262 -12.26 4.63 0.01
N GLN A 263 -13.11 4.73 -1.03
CA GLN A 263 -14.48 4.23 -0.99
C GLN A 263 -14.53 2.70 -0.81
N LYS A 264 -13.68 1.93 -1.50
CA LYS A 264 -13.68 0.47 -1.36
C LYS A 264 -13.09 -0.01 -0.03
N ALA A 265 -12.01 0.62 0.42
CA ALA A 265 -11.29 0.26 1.64
C ALA A 265 -11.93 0.84 2.91
N GLN A 266 -12.82 1.84 2.77
CA GLN A 266 -13.46 2.59 3.87
C GLN A 266 -12.44 3.28 4.81
N VAL A 267 -11.21 3.50 4.33
CA VAL A 267 -10.14 4.19 5.06
C VAL A 267 -9.31 5.05 4.12
N LYS A 268 -8.70 6.11 4.65
CA LYS A 268 -7.70 6.92 3.96
C LYS A 268 -6.39 6.14 3.82
N GLN A 269 -5.74 6.21 2.66
CA GLN A 269 -4.61 5.31 2.37
C GLN A 269 -3.24 5.82 2.86
N GLY A 270 -3.00 7.13 2.87
CA GLY A 270 -1.65 7.69 2.99
C GLY A 270 -0.86 7.49 1.69
N ASN A 271 0.42 7.09 1.79
CA ASN A 271 1.26 6.79 0.63
C ASN A 271 0.85 5.48 -0.05
N LEU A 272 0.41 5.54 -1.30
CA LEU A 272 -0.02 4.37 -2.09
C LEU A 272 1.15 3.54 -2.63
N ASN A 273 2.33 4.15 -2.81
CA ASN A 273 3.41 3.54 -3.59
C ASN A 273 3.86 2.18 -3.08
N PRO A 274 4.05 1.95 -1.76
CA PRO A 274 4.42 0.62 -1.28
C PRO A 274 3.44 -0.46 -1.71
N ARG A 275 2.12 -0.16 -1.70
CA ARG A 275 1.09 -1.11 -2.13
C ARG A 275 1.12 -1.29 -3.65
N LEU A 276 1.19 -0.21 -4.42
CA LEU A 276 1.28 -0.27 -5.89
C LEU A 276 2.45 -1.15 -6.36
N TYR A 277 3.65 -0.94 -5.80
CA TYR A 277 4.82 -1.75 -6.15
C TYR A 277 4.73 -3.20 -5.64
N SER A 278 4.14 -3.43 -4.46
CA SER A 278 3.90 -4.81 -3.99
C SER A 278 2.96 -5.61 -4.91
N LEU A 279 1.97 -4.93 -5.50
CA LEU A 279 1.05 -5.49 -6.49
C LEU A 279 1.74 -5.64 -7.85
N ALA A 280 2.63 -4.74 -8.25
CA ALA A 280 3.40 -4.89 -9.48
C ALA A 280 4.41 -6.05 -9.41
N ALA A 281 4.97 -6.30 -8.23
CA ALA A 281 5.82 -7.47 -8.01
C ALA A 281 5.04 -8.79 -8.15
N ASN A 282 3.71 -8.76 -7.97
CA ASN A 282 2.86 -9.95 -7.95
C ASN A 282 1.46 -9.65 -8.55
N ALA A 283 1.23 -10.09 -9.80
CA ALA A 283 0.01 -9.93 -10.62
C ALA A 283 0.13 -8.87 -11.74
N ASN A 284 0.54 -9.31 -12.93
CA ASN A 284 0.63 -8.48 -14.14
C ASN A 284 -0.72 -8.23 -14.83
N THR A 285 -1.83 -8.26 -14.09
CA THR A 285 -3.18 -7.95 -14.63
C THR A 285 -3.67 -6.59 -14.19
N ILE A 286 -3.03 -5.97 -13.21
CA ILE A 286 -3.39 -4.65 -12.69
C ILE A 286 -2.83 -3.54 -13.58
N TYR A 287 -1.68 -3.78 -14.19
CA TYR A 287 -0.99 -2.79 -15.01
C TYR A 287 -1.02 -3.18 -16.47
N HIS A 288 -1.31 -2.21 -17.32
CA HIS A 288 -1.07 -2.28 -18.75
C HIS A 288 0.35 -1.79 -19.02
N ASP A 289 1.26 -2.76 -19.12
CA ASP A 289 2.66 -2.55 -19.41
C ASP A 289 2.86 -1.90 -20.79
N VAL A 290 3.54 -0.76 -20.81
CA VAL A 290 3.86 -0.03 -22.03
C VAL A 290 5.19 -0.55 -22.55
N THR A 291 5.17 -1.08 -23.77
CA THR A 291 6.35 -1.67 -24.41
C THR A 291 6.53 -1.10 -25.80
N VAL A 292 7.69 -1.36 -26.41
CA VAL A 292 7.92 -1.00 -27.81
C VAL A 292 6.83 -1.60 -28.71
N ALA A 293 6.36 -2.82 -28.42
CA ALA A 293 5.30 -3.46 -29.17
C ALA A 293 3.95 -2.75 -29.03
N SER A 294 3.54 -2.39 -27.81
CA SER A 294 2.26 -1.70 -27.58
C SER A 294 2.26 -0.25 -28.10
N SER A 295 3.45 0.38 -28.19
CA SER A 295 3.60 1.73 -28.73
C SER A 295 3.36 1.83 -30.25
N GLY A 296 3.38 0.70 -30.97
CA GLY A 296 3.26 0.66 -32.43
C GLY A 296 4.50 1.12 -33.19
N VAL A 297 5.63 1.39 -32.52
CA VAL A 297 6.88 1.87 -33.14
C VAL A 297 7.82 0.71 -33.47
N THR A 298 8.18 0.52 -34.75
CA THR A 298 9.00 -0.62 -35.20
C THR A 298 10.52 -0.45 -34.99
N ASN A 299 11.03 0.79 -35.05
CA ASN A 299 12.47 1.09 -34.94
C ASN A 299 12.74 2.02 -33.76
N CYS A 300 12.38 1.56 -32.56
CA CYS A 300 12.52 2.36 -31.36
C CYS A 300 14.00 2.66 -31.04
N SER A 301 14.30 3.95 -30.80
CA SER A 301 15.62 4.40 -30.37
C SER A 301 15.48 5.59 -29.43
N ALA A 302 16.25 5.62 -28.34
CA ALA A 302 16.32 6.78 -27.45
C ALA A 302 16.81 8.05 -28.16
N GLY A 303 17.57 7.91 -29.25
CA GLY A 303 18.09 9.02 -30.04
C GLY A 303 17.05 9.74 -30.91
N SER A 304 15.83 9.20 -31.03
CA SER A 304 14.75 9.78 -31.81
C SER A 304 13.46 9.82 -30.99
N ALA A 305 12.93 11.03 -30.77
CA ALA A 305 11.67 11.21 -30.05
C ALA A 305 10.51 10.50 -30.77
N SER A 306 9.75 9.68 -30.04
CA SER A 306 8.61 8.89 -30.55
C SER A 306 7.81 8.28 -29.40
N LEU A 307 6.66 7.65 -29.71
CA LEU A 307 5.79 6.99 -28.74
C LEU A 307 6.44 5.84 -27.94
N CYS A 308 7.64 5.39 -28.28
CA CYS A 308 8.33 4.34 -27.55
C CYS A 308 9.36 4.87 -26.53
N ASN A 309 9.42 6.19 -26.32
CA ASN A 309 10.32 6.82 -25.35
C ASN A 309 9.80 8.18 -24.90
N ASN A 310 10.46 8.77 -23.90
CA ASN A 310 10.25 10.16 -23.50
C ASN A 310 11.40 11.11 -23.89
N SER A 311 12.08 10.82 -25.01
CA SER A 311 13.16 11.66 -25.52
C SER A 311 12.64 12.99 -26.06
N LEU A 312 13.46 14.03 -25.98
CA LEU A 312 13.17 15.33 -26.57
C LEU A 312 13.73 15.43 -27.99
N PRO A 313 13.00 16.05 -28.94
CA PRO A 313 13.54 16.33 -30.26
C PRO A 313 14.62 17.42 -30.21
N GLY A 314 15.48 17.47 -31.22
CA GLY A 314 16.36 18.61 -31.45
C GLY A 314 15.61 19.77 -32.12
N PRO A 315 16.22 20.96 -32.22
CA PRO A 315 15.57 22.15 -32.79
C PRO A 315 15.12 22.01 -34.25
N THR A 316 15.73 21.09 -35.00
CA THR A 316 15.49 20.91 -36.45
C THR A 316 15.01 19.50 -36.85
N GLY A 317 14.70 18.64 -35.88
CA GLY A 317 14.19 17.30 -36.16
C GLY A 317 14.02 16.44 -34.91
N LEU A 318 13.58 15.20 -35.10
CA LEU A 318 13.31 14.26 -34.00
C LEU A 318 14.56 13.76 -33.26
N THR A 319 15.74 14.05 -33.79
CA THR A 319 17.04 13.65 -33.24
C THR A 319 17.87 14.86 -32.82
N GLY A 320 18.94 14.64 -32.06
CA GLY A 320 19.86 15.69 -31.62
C GLY A 320 19.36 16.53 -30.43
N GLY A 321 18.28 16.11 -29.79
CA GLY A 321 17.82 16.62 -28.49
C GLY A 321 18.35 15.78 -27.33
N VAL A 322 17.60 15.73 -26.23
CA VAL A 322 17.96 14.94 -25.04
C VAL A 322 17.43 13.52 -25.18
N GLU A 323 18.33 12.55 -25.18
CA GLU A 323 17.94 11.14 -25.12
C GLU A 323 17.27 10.83 -23.78
N GLY A 324 16.02 10.38 -23.83
CA GLY A 324 15.26 9.89 -22.69
C GLY A 324 15.42 8.39 -22.48
N TYR A 325 14.33 7.77 -22.08
CA TYR A 325 14.25 6.37 -21.72
C TYR A 325 13.25 5.65 -22.63
N VAL A 326 13.65 4.48 -23.10
CA VAL A 326 12.82 3.62 -23.95
C VAL A 326 11.91 2.78 -23.05
N VAL A 327 10.65 2.64 -23.46
CA VAL A 327 9.66 1.79 -22.77
C VAL A 327 10.00 0.31 -22.92
N GLY A 328 9.63 -0.52 -21.96
CA GLY A 328 10.00 -1.95 -21.99
C GLY A 328 9.30 -2.78 -20.92
N PRO A 329 9.49 -4.11 -20.93
CA PRO A 329 8.74 -5.00 -20.05
C PRO A 329 8.88 -4.67 -18.56
N GLY A 330 7.75 -4.49 -17.89
CA GLY A 330 7.65 -4.10 -16.48
C GLY A 330 7.81 -2.59 -16.28
N TYR A 331 8.45 -2.21 -15.18
CA TYR A 331 8.72 -0.80 -14.90
C TYR A 331 9.72 -0.20 -15.88
N ASP A 332 9.44 0.99 -16.39
CA ASP A 332 10.40 1.84 -17.10
C ASP A 332 10.36 3.32 -16.66
N LEU A 333 11.33 4.11 -17.12
CA LEU A 333 11.52 5.51 -16.73
C LEU A 333 10.75 6.52 -17.59
N ALA A 334 9.86 6.05 -18.47
CA ALA A 334 8.97 6.90 -19.27
C ALA A 334 7.53 6.78 -18.79
N THR A 335 7.09 5.57 -18.45
CA THR A 335 5.70 5.24 -18.10
C THR A 335 5.52 4.55 -16.74
N GLY A 336 6.61 4.30 -16.02
CA GLY A 336 6.55 3.68 -14.70
C GLY A 336 6.09 2.25 -14.79
N LEU A 337 5.18 1.84 -13.90
CA LEU A 337 4.50 0.53 -13.93
C LEU A 337 3.52 0.39 -15.11
N GLY A 338 3.24 1.46 -15.87
CA GLY A 338 2.23 1.50 -16.91
C GLY A 338 0.91 2.13 -16.46
N SER A 339 -0.13 2.01 -17.28
CA SER A 339 -1.48 2.43 -16.91
C SER A 339 -2.20 1.35 -16.11
N ILE A 340 -3.29 1.72 -15.42
CA ILE A 340 -3.92 0.84 -14.43
C ILE A 340 -5.28 0.35 -14.92
N ASP A 341 -5.48 -0.97 -14.90
CA ASP A 341 -6.82 -1.56 -14.85
C ASP A 341 -7.42 -1.32 -13.45
N ILE A 342 -8.28 -0.30 -13.36
CA ILE A 342 -8.85 0.16 -12.09
C ILE A 342 -9.70 -0.93 -11.42
N SER A 343 -10.37 -1.79 -12.20
CA SER A 343 -11.19 -2.88 -11.63
C SER A 343 -10.30 -3.89 -10.93
N ASN A 344 -9.26 -4.37 -11.62
CA ASN A 344 -8.31 -5.32 -11.07
C ASN A 344 -7.55 -4.72 -9.88
N LEU A 345 -7.20 -3.44 -9.94
CA LEU A 345 -6.58 -2.73 -8.81
C LEU A 345 -7.48 -2.76 -7.59
N LEU A 346 -8.74 -2.35 -7.73
CA LEU A 346 -9.70 -2.29 -6.62
C LEU A 346 -9.94 -3.67 -6.01
N ASP A 347 -10.03 -4.72 -6.81
CA ASP A 347 -10.20 -6.11 -6.33
C ASP A 347 -8.97 -6.63 -5.58
N ALA A 348 -7.77 -6.22 -5.99
CA ALA A 348 -6.53 -6.57 -5.31
C ALA A 348 -6.20 -5.65 -4.12
N TRP A 349 -6.80 -4.45 -4.04
CA TRP A 349 -6.38 -3.41 -3.11
C TRP A 349 -6.62 -3.81 -1.65
N VAL A 350 -7.84 -4.23 -1.34
CA VAL A 350 -8.24 -4.60 0.03
C VAL A 350 -7.93 -6.07 0.29
N ALA A 351 -7.34 -6.36 1.45
CA ALA A 351 -7.09 -7.73 1.87
C ALA A 351 -8.40 -8.39 2.35
N SER A 352 -8.86 -9.42 1.65
CA SER A 352 -9.94 -10.28 2.16
C SER A 352 -9.50 -10.94 3.47
N ALA A 353 -10.37 -10.89 4.48
CA ALA A 353 -10.16 -11.53 5.77
C ALA A 353 -10.04 -13.06 5.65
N ASN A 354 -10.56 -13.66 4.57
CA ASN A 354 -10.42 -15.07 4.22
C ASN A 354 -9.12 -15.35 3.41
N ARG A 355 -7.97 -14.91 3.93
CA ARG A 355 -6.65 -15.16 3.31
C ARG A 355 -5.59 -15.56 4.32
N PHE A 356 -4.84 -16.62 4.01
CA PHE A 356 -3.74 -17.09 4.89
C PHE A 356 -2.69 -16.00 5.14
N ALA A 357 -2.44 -15.15 4.15
CA ALA A 357 -1.51 -14.01 4.19
C ALA A 357 -1.76 -13.00 5.33
N LEU A 358 -2.91 -13.05 6.00
CA LEU A 358 -3.21 -12.20 7.16
C LEU A 358 -2.79 -12.83 8.50
N SER A 359 -2.36 -14.09 8.49
CA SER A 359 -1.78 -14.76 9.66
C SER A 359 -0.46 -14.12 10.07
N GLY A 360 -0.22 -13.99 11.37
CA GLY A 360 1.01 -13.46 11.93
C GLY A 360 0.77 -12.57 13.15
N SER A 361 1.79 -11.81 13.52
CA SER A 361 1.83 -10.98 14.72
C SER A 361 1.48 -9.53 14.38
N TRP A 362 0.51 -8.98 15.11
CA TRP A 362 -0.04 -7.64 14.93
C TRP A 362 -0.01 -6.90 16.25
N GLY A 363 0.60 -5.72 16.29
CA GLY A 363 0.72 -4.90 17.49
C GLY A 363 0.01 -3.57 17.33
N ASP A 364 -0.35 -2.97 18.47
CA ASP A 364 -0.83 -1.59 18.51
C ASP A 364 0.36 -0.61 18.36
N PRO A 365 0.44 0.17 17.28
CA PRO A 365 1.55 1.12 17.08
C PRO A 365 1.50 2.30 18.06
N LEU A 366 0.36 2.55 18.72
CA LEU A 366 0.17 3.64 19.68
C LEU A 366 0.43 3.21 21.12
N ALA A 367 0.39 1.90 21.41
CA ALA A 367 0.67 1.33 22.71
C ALA A 367 1.47 0.04 22.57
N ASN A 368 2.77 0.09 22.93
CA ASN A 368 3.69 -1.07 22.95
C ASN A 368 3.33 -2.16 23.99
N SER A 369 2.08 -2.22 24.45
CA SER A 369 1.58 -3.07 25.53
C SER A 369 0.53 -4.09 25.08
N GLN A 370 0.11 -4.12 23.81
CA GLN A 370 -0.92 -5.07 23.39
C GLN A 370 -0.89 -5.41 21.90
N GLY A 371 -1.46 -6.57 21.56
CA GLY A 371 -1.54 -7.04 20.18
C GLY A 371 -2.25 -8.37 20.01
N LEU A 372 -2.41 -8.78 18.76
CA LEU A 372 -2.96 -10.05 18.33
C LEU A 372 -1.87 -10.92 17.70
N VAL A 373 -1.88 -12.21 17.98
CA VAL A 373 -1.23 -13.20 17.10
C VAL A 373 -2.34 -13.98 16.42
N MET A 374 -2.48 -13.80 15.10
CA MET A 374 -3.61 -14.27 14.30
C MET A 374 -3.22 -15.46 13.41
N GLU A 375 -4.16 -16.37 13.23
CA GLU A 375 -4.13 -17.44 12.25
C GLU A 375 -5.43 -17.39 11.44
N VAL A 376 -5.28 -17.28 10.12
CA VAL A 376 -6.38 -17.35 9.16
C VAL A 376 -6.29 -18.67 8.41
N SER A 377 -7.34 -19.49 8.52
CA SER A 377 -7.55 -20.72 7.76
C SER A 377 -8.55 -20.44 6.64
N PRO A 378 -8.07 -20.07 5.43
CA PRO A 378 -8.96 -19.72 4.34
C PRO A 378 -9.77 -20.93 3.89
N ASP A 379 -11.03 -20.71 3.51
CA ASP A 379 -11.94 -21.71 2.95
C ASP A 379 -12.15 -22.99 3.80
N LEU A 380 -11.83 -22.92 5.10
CA LEU A 380 -11.96 -24.05 6.03
C LEU A 380 -13.37 -24.66 6.04
N PHE A 381 -14.40 -23.83 5.83
CA PHE A 381 -15.80 -24.24 5.78
C PHE A 381 -16.37 -24.23 4.35
N GLY A 382 -15.52 -24.28 3.32
CA GLY A 382 -15.88 -24.20 1.91
C GLY A 382 -15.54 -22.85 1.27
N ALA A 383 -15.77 -22.74 -0.04
CA ALA A 383 -15.38 -21.58 -0.82
C ALA A 383 -15.90 -20.25 -0.22
N ASN A 384 -14.98 -19.30 -0.06
CA ASN A 384 -15.17 -17.99 0.54
C ASN A 384 -15.66 -17.99 2.00
N ARG A 385 -15.43 -19.08 2.74
CA ARG A 385 -15.80 -19.22 4.15
C ARG A 385 -14.66 -19.85 4.94
N GLY A 386 -13.82 -19.02 5.53
CA GLY A 386 -12.70 -19.41 6.36
C GLY A 386 -12.97 -19.27 7.85
N ASN A 387 -11.90 -19.45 8.62
CA ASN A 387 -11.86 -19.22 10.06
C ASN A 387 -10.69 -18.31 10.42
N LEU A 388 -10.91 -17.36 11.31
CA LEU A 388 -9.85 -16.62 11.97
C LEU A 388 -9.83 -17.01 13.44
N PHE A 389 -8.64 -17.32 13.94
CA PHE A 389 -8.35 -17.49 15.36
C PHE A 389 -7.22 -16.54 15.75
N ALA A 390 -7.38 -15.81 16.85
CA ALA A 390 -6.36 -14.92 17.35
C ALA A 390 -6.22 -15.04 18.87
N GLY A 391 -4.98 -15.04 19.36
CA GLY A 391 -4.70 -14.74 20.76
C GLY A 391 -4.52 -13.24 20.92
N TRP A 392 -5.32 -12.61 21.77
CA TRP A 392 -5.20 -11.20 22.14
C TRP A 392 -4.45 -11.08 23.46
N PHE A 393 -3.22 -10.58 23.40
CA PHE A 393 -2.36 -10.39 24.56
C PHE A 393 -2.37 -8.92 24.96
N THR A 394 -2.71 -8.66 26.21
CA THR A 394 -2.92 -7.30 26.74
C THR A 394 -2.72 -7.29 28.25
N PHE A 395 -3.20 -6.25 28.91
CA PHE A 395 -3.20 -6.05 30.36
C PHE A 395 -4.63 -5.78 30.85
N ASP A 396 -4.81 -5.66 32.17
CA ASP A 396 -6.00 -5.05 32.76
C ASP A 396 -5.75 -3.57 33.08
N MET A 397 -6.76 -2.91 33.64
CA MET A 397 -6.71 -1.47 33.98
C MET A 397 -5.68 -1.14 35.07
N VAL A 398 -5.16 -2.13 35.80
CA VAL A 398 -4.16 -1.93 36.86
C VAL A 398 -2.79 -2.52 36.48
N GLY A 399 -2.63 -2.93 35.22
CA GLY A 399 -1.37 -3.38 34.63
C GLY A 399 -0.98 -4.82 34.91
N ARG A 400 -1.94 -5.69 35.26
CA ARG A 400 -1.71 -7.14 35.30
C ARG A 400 -1.96 -7.72 33.93
N GLN A 401 -1.11 -8.67 33.51
CA GLN A 401 -1.25 -9.31 32.21
C GLN A 401 -2.61 -10.02 32.06
N ARG A 402 -3.14 -9.96 30.84
CA ARG A 402 -4.38 -10.59 30.41
C ARG A 402 -4.21 -11.18 29.03
N TRP A 403 -4.97 -12.23 28.77
CA TRP A 403 -5.12 -12.73 27.42
C TRP A 403 -6.55 -13.18 27.16
N TYR A 404 -7.00 -12.96 25.93
CA TYR A 404 -8.27 -13.40 25.40
C TYR A 404 -8.02 -14.19 24.12
N THR A 405 -9.03 -14.93 23.65
CA THR A 405 -9.03 -15.43 22.27
C THR A 405 -10.16 -14.78 21.50
N VAL A 406 -9.91 -14.45 20.24
CA VAL A 406 -10.92 -13.95 19.31
C VAL A 406 -11.03 -14.97 18.19
N GLN A 407 -12.23 -15.47 17.93
CA GLN A 407 -12.42 -16.49 16.89
C GLN A 407 -13.79 -16.43 16.24
N GLY A 408 -13.81 -16.72 14.94
CA GLY A 408 -15.05 -16.83 14.18
C GLY A 408 -14.82 -17.00 12.69
N THR A 409 -15.92 -17.03 11.93
CA THR A 409 -15.89 -17.19 10.48
C THR A 409 -15.43 -15.91 9.79
N VAL A 410 -14.68 -16.05 8.71
CA VAL A 410 -14.28 -14.95 7.81
C VAL A 410 -14.70 -15.26 6.38
N ASP A 411 -14.88 -14.24 5.56
CA ASP A 411 -15.28 -14.36 4.16
C ASP A 411 -14.49 -13.41 3.25
N GLY A 412 -14.99 -13.22 2.03
CA GLY A 412 -14.40 -12.34 1.03
C GLY A 412 -14.34 -10.86 1.42
N SER A 413 -15.08 -10.45 2.45
CA SER A 413 -14.99 -9.09 2.99
C SER A 413 -13.64 -8.86 3.68
N ASN A 414 -13.32 -7.60 3.92
CA ASN A 414 -12.13 -7.21 4.67
C ASN A 414 -12.38 -7.09 6.18
N SER A 415 -13.60 -7.40 6.62
CA SER A 415 -14.02 -7.14 7.99
C SER A 415 -14.90 -8.26 8.52
N SER A 416 -14.56 -8.82 9.68
CA SER A 416 -15.39 -9.85 10.31
C SER A 416 -15.61 -9.57 11.80
N THR A 417 -16.83 -9.82 12.27
CA THR A 417 -17.21 -9.73 13.69
C THR A 417 -17.24 -11.12 14.31
N MET A 418 -16.57 -11.26 15.44
CA MET A 418 -16.23 -12.53 16.07
C MET A 418 -16.33 -12.42 17.58
N SER A 419 -16.60 -13.54 18.27
CA SER A 419 -16.71 -13.54 19.73
C SER A 419 -15.33 -13.43 20.39
N ILE A 420 -15.27 -12.64 21.46
CA ILE A 420 -14.14 -12.60 22.41
C ILE A 420 -14.40 -13.65 23.48
N TYR A 421 -13.41 -14.50 23.74
CA TYR A 421 -13.47 -15.53 24.77
C TYR A 421 -12.44 -15.27 25.87
N GLN A 422 -12.86 -15.55 27.10
CA GLN A 422 -12.01 -15.54 28.29
C GLN A 422 -11.88 -16.96 28.84
N THR A 423 -10.64 -17.37 29.11
CA THR A 423 -10.32 -18.67 29.70
C THR A 423 -9.75 -18.48 31.10
N LEU A 424 -10.38 -19.13 32.08
CA LEU A 424 -10.08 -18.98 33.51
C LEU A 424 -9.81 -20.33 34.19
N GLY A 425 -9.38 -20.25 35.45
CA GLY A 425 -9.22 -21.42 36.32
C GLY A 425 -8.06 -22.33 35.95
N GLY A 426 -7.11 -21.87 35.14
CA GLY A 426 -5.89 -22.63 34.83
C GLY A 426 -4.79 -22.45 35.87
N ARG A 427 -3.75 -23.27 35.76
CA ARG A 427 -2.50 -23.17 36.53
C ARG A 427 -1.33 -23.50 35.61
N PHE A 428 -0.19 -22.83 35.81
CA PHE A 428 1.03 -23.15 35.07
C PHE A 428 1.35 -24.65 35.15
N ASP A 429 1.65 -25.25 34.00
CA ASP A 429 2.14 -26.62 33.88
C ASP A 429 1.38 -27.66 34.71
N SER A 430 0.05 -27.71 34.51
CA SER A 430 -0.88 -28.50 35.30
C SER A 430 -2.04 -28.96 34.44
N ALA A 431 -2.41 -30.24 34.49
CA ALA A 431 -3.61 -30.79 33.83
C ALA A 431 -4.95 -30.31 34.44
N GLN A 432 -4.95 -29.17 35.14
CA GLN A 432 -6.15 -28.59 35.74
C GLN A 432 -7.07 -28.10 34.61
N ALA A 433 -8.35 -28.49 34.67
CA ALA A 433 -9.32 -28.07 33.67
C ALA A 433 -9.52 -26.55 33.72
N THR A 434 -9.52 -25.93 32.54
CA THR A 434 -9.89 -24.53 32.36
C THR A 434 -11.36 -24.38 32.01
N THR A 435 -11.90 -23.17 32.14
CA THR A 435 -13.24 -22.81 31.69
C THR A 435 -13.16 -21.64 30.73
N THR A 436 -13.72 -21.80 29.53
CA THR A 436 -13.76 -20.77 28.47
C THR A 436 -15.19 -20.32 28.24
N GLN A 437 -15.41 -19.00 28.24
CA GLN A 437 -16.72 -18.40 28.01
C GLN A 437 -16.60 -17.18 27.09
N ALA A 438 -17.65 -16.89 26.31
CA ALA A 438 -17.72 -15.65 25.55
C ALA A 438 -17.96 -14.47 26.51
N VAL A 439 -17.28 -13.35 26.27
CA VAL A 439 -17.31 -12.14 27.12
C VAL A 439 -17.48 -10.85 26.32
N GLY A 440 -17.78 -10.95 25.02
CA GLY A 440 -17.93 -9.80 24.15
C GLY A 440 -17.78 -10.16 22.67
N GLN A 441 -17.73 -9.13 21.84
CA GLN A 441 -17.53 -9.20 20.40
C GLN A 441 -16.36 -8.31 19.96
N ALA A 442 -15.68 -8.74 18.90
CA ALA A 442 -14.58 -8.05 18.28
C ALA A 442 -14.78 -8.04 16.76
N THR A 443 -14.73 -6.86 16.16
CA THR A 443 -14.67 -6.68 14.71
C THR A 443 -13.24 -6.41 14.29
N VAL A 444 -12.66 -7.30 13.49
CA VAL A 444 -11.35 -7.11 12.88
C VAL A 444 -11.56 -6.63 11.45
N THR A 445 -11.01 -5.46 11.12
CA THR A 445 -11.06 -4.88 9.76
C THR A 445 -9.66 -4.70 9.22
N PHE A 446 -9.36 -5.36 8.10
CA PHE A 446 -8.08 -5.24 7.38
C PHE A 446 -8.19 -4.12 6.34
N SER A 447 -7.35 -3.10 6.46
CA SER A 447 -7.22 -2.08 5.42
C SER A 447 -6.29 -2.55 4.30
N ASP A 448 -5.24 -3.28 4.69
CA ASP A 448 -4.30 -3.96 3.79
C ASP A 448 -3.62 -5.11 4.56
N CYS A 449 -2.51 -5.62 4.03
CA CYS A 449 -1.77 -6.76 4.57
C CYS A 449 -0.91 -6.47 5.81
N ASN A 450 -0.68 -5.18 6.06
CA ASN A 450 0.20 -4.67 7.10
C ASN A 450 -0.55 -3.79 8.11
N ARG A 451 -1.77 -3.37 7.80
CA ARG A 451 -2.63 -2.54 8.66
C ARG A 451 -4.02 -3.15 8.83
N ALA A 452 -4.47 -3.18 10.08
CA ALA A 452 -5.80 -3.59 10.47
C ALA A 452 -6.31 -2.74 11.64
N SER A 453 -7.53 -2.99 12.08
CA SER A 453 -8.08 -2.45 13.32
C SER A 453 -8.91 -3.49 14.04
N LEU A 454 -8.93 -3.43 15.36
CA LEU A 454 -9.74 -4.25 16.25
C LEU A 454 -10.71 -3.33 17.01
N SER A 455 -11.97 -3.32 16.58
CA SER A 455 -13.06 -2.71 17.37
C SER A 455 -13.58 -3.76 18.34
N TYR A 456 -13.61 -3.48 19.63
CA TYR A 456 -14.06 -4.42 20.65
C TYR A 456 -15.22 -3.87 21.47
N ASP A 457 -16.10 -4.77 21.92
CA ASP A 457 -17.23 -4.49 22.81
C ASP A 457 -17.39 -5.66 23.80
N PHE A 458 -16.99 -5.45 25.05
CA PHE A 458 -17.11 -6.43 26.13
C PHE A 458 -18.47 -6.32 26.82
N ASP A 459 -18.99 -7.45 27.28
CA ASP A 459 -20.25 -7.53 28.04
C ASP A 459 -20.20 -6.77 29.38
N ASP A 460 -19.00 -6.44 29.86
CA ASP A 460 -18.75 -5.62 31.06
C ASP A 460 -18.80 -4.10 30.80
N GLY A 461 -19.07 -3.68 29.56
CA GLY A 461 -19.22 -2.29 29.13
C GLY A 461 -17.94 -1.64 28.60
N ARG A 462 -16.80 -2.33 28.61
CA ARG A 462 -15.57 -1.83 27.96
C ARG A 462 -15.68 -1.93 26.45
N ARG A 463 -15.43 -0.83 25.75
CA ARG A 463 -15.45 -0.75 24.29
C ARG A 463 -14.39 0.21 23.78
N GLY A 464 -13.83 -0.07 22.62
CA GLY A 464 -12.74 0.73 22.06
C GLY A 464 -12.33 0.27 20.66
N LEU A 465 -11.36 0.98 20.10
CA LEU A 465 -10.78 0.69 18.79
C LEU A 465 -9.26 0.70 18.90
N ILE A 466 -8.64 -0.43 18.61
CA ILE A 466 -7.19 -0.59 18.62
C ILE A 466 -6.70 -0.64 17.18
N PRO A 467 -5.89 0.33 16.71
CA PRO A 467 -5.21 0.20 15.44
C PRO A 467 -4.19 -0.94 15.52
N LEU A 468 -4.02 -1.69 14.44
CA LEU A 468 -3.10 -2.82 14.39
C LEU A 468 -2.14 -2.66 13.22
N GLN A 469 -0.86 -2.86 13.49
CA GLN A 469 0.20 -2.94 12.49
C GLN A 469 0.93 -4.27 12.60
N ARG A 470 1.24 -4.87 11.47
CA ARG A 470 2.00 -6.12 11.41
C ARG A 470 3.42 -5.92 11.94
N LEU A 471 3.88 -6.80 12.82
CA LEU A 471 5.20 -6.71 13.46
C LEU A 471 6.33 -7.31 12.62
N LEU A 472 6.02 -8.34 11.82
CA LEU A 472 6.93 -8.99 10.89
C LEU A 472 6.44 -8.72 9.44
N ALA A 473 7.33 -8.76 8.45
CA ALA A 473 6.97 -8.48 7.07
C ALA A 473 5.98 -9.51 6.49
N ASP A 474 5.29 -9.08 5.44
CA ASP A 474 4.20 -9.76 4.77
C ASP A 474 4.51 -11.20 4.33
N VAL A 475 3.54 -12.09 4.57
CA VAL A 475 3.41 -13.40 3.92
C VAL A 475 2.69 -13.14 2.60
N ASN A 476 3.42 -13.11 1.48
CA ASN A 476 2.93 -12.79 0.13
C ASN A 476 1.40 -12.62 0.00
N CYS A 477 0.91 -11.38 0.11
CA CYS A 477 -0.52 -11.10 0.06
C CYS A 477 -1.23 -11.34 -1.28
N ALA A 478 -0.50 -11.83 -2.29
CA ALA A 478 -1.02 -12.16 -3.60
C ALA A 478 -1.59 -13.59 -3.70
N ASP A 479 -1.21 -14.52 -2.81
CA ASP A 479 -1.78 -15.87 -2.80
C ASP A 479 -2.82 -16.00 -1.66
N PRO A 480 -4.12 -16.11 -1.99
CA PRO A 480 -5.16 -16.20 -0.97
C PRO A 480 -5.13 -17.53 -0.19
N GLN A 481 -4.48 -18.58 -0.71
CA GLN A 481 -4.65 -19.96 -0.22
C GLN A 481 -3.37 -20.67 0.22
N ALA A 482 -2.19 -20.36 -0.35
CA ALA A 482 -0.96 -21.05 0.02
C ALA A 482 -0.12 -20.27 1.05
N ALA A 483 0.18 -20.93 2.18
CA ALA A 483 1.31 -20.52 3.00
C ALA A 483 2.59 -20.68 2.18
N PRO A 484 3.46 -19.65 2.03
CA PRO A 484 4.76 -19.88 1.44
C PRO A 484 5.46 -20.97 2.25
N ALA A 485 6.14 -21.94 1.60
CA ALA A 485 6.65 -23.15 2.26
C ALA A 485 7.44 -22.89 3.56
N ASN A 486 8.10 -21.73 3.65
CA ASN A 486 8.86 -21.26 4.80
C ASN A 486 8.01 -20.86 6.03
N TYR A 487 6.70 -20.64 5.90
CA TYR A 487 5.79 -20.17 6.95
C TYR A 487 4.83 -21.26 7.45
N THR A 488 4.97 -22.49 6.94
CA THR A 488 4.03 -23.60 7.13
C THR A 488 3.88 -24.09 8.59
N ARG A 489 4.72 -23.62 9.51
CA ARG A 489 4.69 -23.94 10.94
C ARG A 489 4.07 -22.84 11.82
N SER A 490 3.74 -21.69 11.25
CA SER A 490 2.97 -20.64 11.95
C SER A 490 1.57 -21.13 12.29
N GLY A 491 0.98 -20.61 13.36
CA GLY A 491 -0.38 -20.93 13.81
C GLY A 491 -0.50 -21.17 15.31
N ALA A 492 -1.66 -21.63 15.75
CA ALA A 492 -1.98 -21.96 17.13
C ALA A 492 -1.65 -23.44 17.45
N TRP A 493 -0.93 -23.62 18.54
CA TRP A 493 -0.35 -24.88 19.00
C TRP A 493 -0.66 -25.09 20.49
N PRO A 494 -1.91 -25.42 20.86
CA PRO A 494 -2.27 -25.81 22.22
C PRO A 494 -1.51 -27.05 22.70
N ASP A 495 -1.31 -27.15 24.01
CA ASP A 495 -0.93 -28.40 24.69
C ASP A 495 -2.20 -29.17 25.08
N PRO A 496 -2.56 -30.28 24.40
CA PRO A 496 -3.78 -31.01 24.71
C PRO A 496 -3.74 -31.68 26.09
N GLY A 497 -2.55 -31.96 26.62
CA GLY A 497 -2.34 -32.53 27.96
C GLY A 497 -2.51 -31.49 29.06
N ASN A 498 -2.37 -30.21 28.73
CA ASN A 498 -2.62 -29.08 29.61
C ASN A 498 -3.38 -27.97 28.89
N SER A 499 -4.72 -28.05 28.95
CA SER A 499 -5.63 -27.08 28.33
C SER A 499 -5.44 -25.62 28.76
N GLY A 500 -4.67 -25.34 29.82
CA GLY A 500 -4.36 -23.99 30.28
C GLY A 500 -3.18 -23.32 29.59
N GLN A 501 -2.47 -23.99 28.68
CA GLN A 501 -1.31 -23.42 28.02
C GLN A 501 -1.13 -23.85 26.57
N GLY A 502 -0.34 -23.06 25.84
CA GLY A 502 0.02 -23.35 24.46
C GLY A 502 0.69 -22.17 23.79
N LEU A 503 1.10 -22.37 22.55
CA LEU A 503 1.86 -21.39 21.78
C LEU A 503 1.03 -20.88 20.60
N ILE A 504 1.20 -19.62 20.23
CA ILE A 504 0.79 -19.10 18.93
C ILE A 504 2.05 -18.57 18.28
N LEU A 505 2.43 -19.15 17.14
CA LEU A 505 3.74 -18.98 16.52
C LEU A 505 3.64 -18.27 15.18
N ASP A 506 4.61 -17.40 14.91
CA ASP A 506 4.78 -16.65 13.68
C ASP A 506 6.23 -16.78 13.19
N PHE A 507 6.44 -17.67 12.23
CA PHE A 507 7.73 -17.91 11.59
C PHE A 507 7.88 -17.01 10.38
N ASN A 508 8.97 -16.24 10.29
CA ASN A 508 9.34 -15.48 9.09
C ASN A 508 10.79 -15.79 8.67
N PRO A 509 11.05 -16.92 7.98
CA PRO A 509 12.40 -17.25 7.54
C PRO A 509 13.03 -16.27 6.53
N PRO A 510 12.28 -15.61 5.62
CA PRO A 510 12.84 -14.54 4.80
C PRO A 510 13.48 -13.40 5.60
N GLN A 511 12.90 -13.04 6.74
CA GLN A 511 13.49 -12.06 7.66
C GLN A 511 14.42 -12.69 8.72
N GLY A 512 14.46 -14.01 8.79
CA GLY A 512 15.29 -14.75 9.75
C GLY A 512 14.76 -14.73 11.17
N VAL A 513 13.46 -14.53 11.40
CA VAL A 513 12.87 -14.34 12.75
C VAL A 513 11.78 -15.36 13.04
N LEU A 514 11.79 -15.90 14.26
CA LEU A 514 10.65 -16.57 14.89
C LEU A 514 10.15 -15.66 16.01
N PHE A 515 8.87 -15.32 15.96
CA PHE A 515 8.14 -14.73 17.08
C PHE A 515 7.05 -15.70 17.55
N GLY A 516 6.73 -15.69 18.83
CA GLY A 516 5.57 -16.40 19.34
C GLY A 516 5.04 -15.80 20.62
N ALA A 517 3.80 -16.11 20.93
CA ALA A 517 3.19 -15.82 22.22
C ALA A 517 2.83 -17.13 22.92
N TRP A 518 3.15 -17.23 24.20
CA TRP A 518 2.82 -18.35 25.06
C TRP A 518 1.74 -17.90 26.04
N TYR A 519 0.50 -18.35 25.84
CA TYR A 519 -0.56 -18.13 26.82
C TYR A 519 -0.45 -19.18 27.93
N THR A 520 -0.56 -18.75 29.18
CA THR A 520 -0.48 -19.63 30.35
C THR A 520 -1.13 -18.98 31.58
N PHE A 521 -0.80 -19.50 32.76
CA PHE A 521 -1.23 -19.01 34.04
C PHE A 521 -0.03 -18.89 35.01
N LEU A 522 -0.24 -18.23 36.14
CA LEU A 522 0.70 -18.20 37.25
C LEU A 522 0.79 -19.57 37.95
N THR A 523 1.89 -19.81 38.65
CA THR A 523 2.18 -21.08 39.35
C THR A 523 1.24 -21.38 40.53
N GLY A 524 0.66 -20.34 41.13
CA GLY A 524 -0.25 -20.44 42.29
C GLY A 524 -1.74 -20.57 41.96
N GLY A 525 -2.11 -20.67 40.68
CA GLY A 525 -3.52 -20.78 40.26
C GLY A 525 -4.23 -22.01 40.83
N THR A 526 -5.52 -21.89 41.11
CA THR A 526 -6.41 -22.99 41.55
C THR A 526 -7.72 -22.97 40.76
N ALA A 527 -8.46 -24.06 40.77
CA ALA A 527 -9.79 -24.11 40.16
C ALA A 527 -10.68 -23.01 40.78
N GLY A 528 -11.19 -22.10 39.96
CA GLY A 528 -11.92 -20.90 40.40
C GLY A 528 -11.08 -19.63 40.58
N SER A 529 -9.77 -19.68 40.30
CA SER A 529 -8.97 -18.46 40.17
C SER A 529 -9.53 -17.60 39.04
N GLY A 530 -9.84 -16.34 39.37
CA GLY A 530 -10.32 -15.35 38.42
C GLY A 530 -9.25 -14.94 37.39
N PRO A 531 -9.51 -13.88 36.61
CA PRO A 531 -8.61 -13.45 35.53
C PRO A 531 -7.18 -13.15 35.99
N ASP A 532 -7.00 -12.78 37.26
CA ASP A 532 -5.72 -12.53 37.92
C ASP A 532 -4.70 -13.67 37.79
N GLY A 533 -5.16 -14.91 37.56
CA GLY A 533 -4.27 -16.04 37.35
C GLY A 533 -3.65 -16.11 35.96
N GLN A 534 -4.18 -15.38 34.96
CA GLN A 534 -3.65 -15.39 33.60
C GLN A 534 -2.25 -14.79 33.53
N HIS A 535 -1.43 -15.34 32.64
CA HIS A 535 -0.09 -14.84 32.36
C HIS A 535 0.29 -15.17 30.91
N TRP A 536 1.21 -14.44 30.32
CA TRP A 536 1.71 -14.74 28.99
C TRP A 536 3.18 -14.36 28.84
N PHE A 537 3.87 -15.06 27.95
CA PHE A 537 5.24 -14.75 27.56
C PHE A 537 5.33 -14.52 26.06
N THR A 538 6.34 -13.77 25.62
CA THR A 538 6.75 -13.75 24.22
C THR A 538 7.99 -14.61 24.01
N LEU A 539 8.03 -15.28 22.87
CA LEU A 539 9.12 -16.14 22.44
C LEU A 539 9.80 -15.48 21.24
N GLN A 540 11.14 -15.41 21.26
CA GLN A 540 11.90 -14.86 20.14
C GLN A 540 13.14 -15.69 19.86
N SER A 541 13.41 -15.93 18.58
CA SER A 541 14.63 -16.59 18.10
C SER A 541 14.93 -16.17 16.67
N LEU A 542 16.16 -16.39 16.24
CA LEU A 542 16.46 -16.46 14.81
C LEU A 542 15.83 -17.72 14.20
N SER A 543 15.48 -17.63 12.92
CA SER A 543 14.92 -18.73 12.14
C SER A 543 15.63 -18.84 10.79
N ALA A 544 15.74 -20.06 10.25
CA ALA A 544 16.21 -20.31 8.90
C ALA A 544 15.17 -21.11 8.10
N PRO A 545 15.17 -21.01 6.74
CA PRO A 545 14.29 -21.82 5.91
C PRO A 545 14.44 -23.32 6.20
N ASN A 546 13.32 -24.04 6.19
CA ASN A 546 13.25 -25.50 6.42
C ASN A 546 13.72 -26.00 7.79
N GLN A 547 14.03 -25.12 8.74
CA GLN A 547 14.43 -25.50 10.10
C GLN A 547 13.25 -26.13 10.86
N THR A 548 13.45 -27.32 11.42
CA THR A 548 12.45 -28.06 12.22
C THR A 548 12.71 -27.97 13.73
N THR A 549 13.93 -27.58 14.13
CA THR A 549 14.32 -27.45 15.53
C THR A 549 15.01 -26.11 15.77
N PHE A 550 14.54 -25.37 16.77
CA PHE A 550 14.96 -24.03 17.13
C PHE A 550 15.51 -24.07 18.55
N HIS A 551 16.80 -23.77 18.69
CA HIS A 551 17.48 -23.75 19.98
C HIS A 551 17.59 -22.32 20.50
N SER A 552 17.79 -22.18 21.80
CA SER A 552 18.04 -20.89 22.46
C SER A 552 16.94 -19.86 22.23
N ILE A 553 15.68 -20.32 22.12
CA ILE A 553 14.52 -19.42 22.06
C ILE A 553 14.49 -18.63 23.36
N GLY A 554 14.57 -17.31 23.29
CA GLY A 554 14.40 -16.45 24.46
C GLY A 554 12.95 -16.43 24.90
N ILE A 555 12.70 -16.62 26.19
CA ILE A 555 11.39 -16.46 26.82
C ILE A 555 11.38 -15.11 27.54
N PHE A 556 10.47 -14.23 27.17
CA PHE A 556 10.41 -12.86 27.65
C PHE A 556 9.11 -12.59 28.40
N ASP A 557 9.23 -11.95 29.55
CA ASP A 557 8.12 -11.44 30.35
C ASP A 557 8.02 -9.92 30.13
N THR A 558 6.81 -9.42 29.88
CA THR A 558 6.56 -8.00 29.62
C THR A 558 5.63 -7.43 30.68
N THR A 559 6.07 -6.37 31.36
CA THR A 559 5.33 -5.72 32.46
C THR A 559 5.14 -4.23 32.20
N GLY A 560 4.30 -3.58 33.01
CA GLY A 560 4.09 -2.13 32.96
C GLY A 560 3.08 -1.65 31.91
N GLY A 561 2.46 -2.57 31.15
CA GLY A 561 1.42 -2.23 30.19
C GLY A 561 0.08 -1.92 30.86
N VAL A 562 -0.80 -1.23 30.14
CA VAL A 562 -2.19 -0.95 30.56
C VAL A 562 -3.13 -1.29 29.41
N PHE A 563 -4.33 -1.80 29.73
CA PHE A 563 -5.37 -2.10 28.74
C PHE A 563 -5.75 -0.84 27.95
N ASP A 564 -5.68 -0.92 26.61
CA ASP A 564 -6.14 0.12 25.69
C ASP A 564 -5.66 1.54 26.01
N ALA A 565 -4.42 1.66 26.48
CA ALA A 565 -3.82 2.93 26.84
C ALA A 565 -2.30 2.94 26.58
N PRO A 566 -1.73 4.07 26.13
CA PRO A 566 -0.29 4.24 26.02
C PRO A 566 0.38 4.00 27.38
N SER A 567 1.42 3.18 27.41
CA SER A 567 2.16 2.86 28.63
C SER A 567 3.60 2.46 28.32
N SER A 568 4.50 2.68 29.28
CA SER A 568 5.90 2.26 29.16
C SER A 568 6.03 0.79 29.59
N THR A 569 6.24 -0.10 28.64
CA THR A 569 6.47 -1.52 28.93
C THR A 569 7.94 -1.82 29.20
N GLN A 570 8.19 -2.82 30.03
CA GLN A 570 9.51 -3.41 30.23
C GLN A 570 9.46 -4.89 29.86
N THR A 571 10.26 -5.27 28.87
CA THR A 571 10.40 -6.67 28.42
C THR A 571 11.75 -7.21 28.86
N VAL A 572 11.74 -8.29 29.64
CA VAL A 572 12.95 -8.90 30.21
C VAL A 572 12.97 -10.38 29.85
N GLN A 573 14.14 -10.88 29.45
CA GLN A 573 14.31 -12.31 29.24
C GLN A 573 14.32 -13.04 30.59
N VAL A 574 13.39 -13.95 30.78
CA VAL A 574 13.19 -14.72 32.02
C VAL A 574 13.51 -16.20 31.87
N GLY A 575 13.83 -16.66 30.65
CA GLY A 575 14.17 -18.04 30.39
C GLY A 575 14.64 -18.31 28.97
N THR A 576 14.86 -19.58 28.68
CA THR A 576 15.18 -20.09 27.35
C THR A 576 14.41 -21.38 27.06
N GLY A 577 14.28 -21.72 25.78
CA GLY A 577 13.66 -22.97 25.36
C GLY A 577 14.20 -23.54 24.05
N THR A 578 13.78 -24.76 23.75
CA THR A 578 13.99 -25.45 22.48
C THR A 578 12.66 -25.90 21.92
N LEU A 579 12.36 -25.50 20.69
CA LEU A 579 11.14 -25.90 19.97
C LEU A 579 11.52 -26.89 18.87
N SER A 580 10.84 -28.03 18.80
CA SER A 580 11.06 -29.04 17.75
C SER A 580 9.72 -29.49 17.16
N PHE A 581 9.67 -29.70 15.85
CA PHE A 581 8.50 -30.22 15.16
C PHE A 581 8.77 -31.63 14.65
N SER A 582 7.90 -32.58 15.03
CA SER A 582 7.93 -33.96 14.52
C SER A 582 7.03 -34.16 13.31
N SER A 583 6.08 -33.25 13.10
CA SER A 583 5.27 -33.15 11.89
C SER A 583 4.69 -31.74 11.74
N CYS A 584 3.92 -31.52 10.67
CA CYS A 584 3.13 -30.29 10.47
C CYS A 584 2.01 -30.07 11.49
N THR A 585 1.71 -31.09 12.30
CA THR A 585 0.61 -31.05 13.28
C THR A 585 1.06 -31.39 14.69
N ARG A 586 2.32 -31.77 14.91
CA ARG A 586 2.88 -32.09 16.23
C ARG A 586 4.24 -31.45 16.44
N GLY A 587 4.43 -30.88 17.62
CA GLY A 587 5.70 -30.33 18.07
C GLY A 587 5.90 -30.51 19.57
N ARG A 588 7.06 -30.08 20.04
CA ARG A 588 7.48 -30.14 21.43
C ARG A 588 8.26 -28.87 21.77
N PHE A 589 7.89 -28.22 22.87
CA PHE A 589 8.63 -27.07 23.41
C PHE A 589 9.17 -27.38 24.80
N ASP A 590 10.48 -27.53 24.90
CA ASP A 590 11.18 -27.69 26.17
C ASP A 590 11.61 -26.32 26.70
N TYR A 591 11.29 -26.00 27.95
CA TYR A 591 11.51 -24.67 28.53
C TYR A 591 12.28 -24.71 29.85
N HIS A 592 12.98 -23.62 30.15
CA HIS A 592 13.71 -23.40 31.40
C HIS A 592 13.65 -21.92 31.80
N PHE A 593 13.09 -21.62 32.97
CA PHE A 593 13.03 -20.27 33.55
C PHE A 593 14.20 -20.03 34.51
N THR A 594 14.92 -18.93 34.27
CA THR A 594 16.05 -18.50 35.09
C THR A 594 15.69 -17.37 36.05
N SER A 595 14.64 -16.59 35.75
CA SER A 595 14.18 -15.48 36.57
C SER A 595 12.66 -15.25 36.45
N GLY A 596 12.14 -14.16 37.01
CA GLY A 596 10.72 -13.81 36.97
C GLY A 596 9.83 -14.65 37.89
N SER A 597 8.51 -14.58 37.68
CA SER A 597 7.52 -15.24 38.53
C SER A 597 7.51 -16.78 38.43
N HIS A 598 8.24 -17.33 37.45
CA HIS A 598 8.38 -18.77 37.21
C HIS A 598 9.83 -19.26 37.39
N ALA A 599 10.70 -18.47 38.03
CA ALA A 599 12.11 -18.81 38.22
C ALA A 599 12.34 -20.23 38.77
N GLY A 600 13.27 -20.97 38.16
CA GLY A 600 13.63 -22.34 38.53
C GLY A 600 12.71 -23.43 37.98
N ARG A 601 11.64 -23.07 37.26
CA ARG A 601 10.75 -24.04 36.59
C ARG A 601 11.33 -24.49 35.25
N SER A 602 11.15 -25.76 34.95
CA SER A 602 11.49 -26.36 33.65
C SER A 602 10.49 -27.44 33.33
N GLY A 603 10.23 -27.68 32.05
CA GLY A 603 9.27 -28.69 31.62
C GLY A 603 9.17 -28.77 30.10
N THR A 604 8.11 -29.44 29.65
CA THR A 604 7.86 -29.72 28.24
C THR A 604 6.39 -29.47 27.92
N LEU A 605 6.13 -28.77 26.82
CA LEU A 605 4.81 -28.69 26.20
C LEU A 605 4.76 -29.63 24.99
N ASP A 606 3.86 -30.61 25.01
CA ASP A 606 3.58 -31.48 23.87
C ASP A 606 2.47 -30.85 23.01
N ILE A 607 2.87 -30.01 22.08
CA ILE A 607 1.94 -29.13 21.35
C ILE A 607 1.37 -29.81 20.09
N GLN A 608 0.10 -29.55 19.83
CA GLN A 608 -0.61 -30.00 18.64
C GLN A 608 -1.25 -28.82 17.92
N ARG A 609 -1.12 -28.75 16.59
CA ARG A 609 -1.74 -27.70 15.79
C ARG A 609 -3.27 -27.74 15.94
N LEU A 610 -3.88 -26.58 16.17
CA LEU A 610 -5.33 -26.43 16.32
C LEU A 610 -6.08 -26.60 14.99
N THR A 611 -5.49 -26.12 13.90
CA THR A 611 -6.04 -26.09 12.54
C THR A 611 -5.43 -27.21 11.67
N PRO A 612 -6.04 -27.52 10.51
CA PRO A 612 -5.38 -28.38 9.51
C PRO A 612 -4.00 -27.83 9.10
N ALA A 613 -3.10 -28.74 8.74
CA ALA A 613 -1.80 -28.33 8.20
C ALA A 613 -1.99 -27.51 6.91
N PRO A 614 -1.31 -26.36 6.74
CA PRO A 614 -1.42 -25.57 5.53
C PRO A 614 -0.86 -26.33 4.33
N GLN A 615 -1.41 -26.04 3.15
CA GLN A 615 -0.94 -26.61 1.88
C GLN A 615 0.56 -26.31 1.70
N GLY A 616 1.33 -27.34 1.30
CA GLY A 616 2.78 -27.23 1.15
C GLY A 616 3.60 -27.52 2.41
N CYS A 617 2.96 -27.77 3.57
CA CYS A 617 3.67 -28.29 4.73
C CYS A 617 4.06 -29.75 4.51
N THR A 618 5.36 -30.03 4.37
CA THR A 618 5.90 -31.38 4.31
C THR A 618 6.51 -31.79 5.66
N PRO A 619 6.33 -33.05 6.10
CA PRO A 619 6.89 -33.56 7.36
C PRO A 619 8.39 -33.32 7.53
#